data_AF-A0A2T2V4Z9-F1
#
_entry.id   AF-A0A2T2V4Z9-F1
#
_cell.length_a   1.000
_cell.length_b   1.000
_cell.length_c   1.000
_cell.angle_alpha   90.00
_cell.angle_beta   90.00
_cell.angle_gamma   90.00
#
_symmetry.space_group_name_H-M   'P 1'
#
loop_
_entity.id
_entity.type
_entity.pdbx_description
1 polymer ?
#
loop_
_entity_poly.entity_id
_entity_poly.type
_entity_poly.pdbx_seq_one_letter_code
_entity_poly.pdbx_strand_id
1 'polypeptide(L)'
;MDLNPTSVCVYLTQTSVRRPLISRNRPLSRVMPRVSRSSPSLDPETFPTDRFVLGGQAHSLDCRPGSPAVDGARVMGILNVTPDSFSDGGQYVTVEEAVSRTAEMLSEGASIIDVGGESTRPGADPVTEAEERDRVVPVIEALSDRFPEALLSIDTYKPDVAWAALTAGADIVNDVTGLRH
;
A
#
# COMPACT_ATOMS: atom_id res chain seq x y z
N MET A 1 -21.16 10.49 -3.10
CA MET A 1 -19.95 10.66 -3.92
C MET A 1 -19.74 9.34 -4.62
N ASP A 2 -20.10 9.27 -5.89
CA ASP A 2 -19.88 8.07 -6.67
C ASP A 2 -18.44 8.13 -7.18
N LEU A 3 -17.53 7.47 -6.44
CA LEU A 3 -16.20 7.16 -6.94
C LEU A 3 -16.39 6.35 -8.23
N ASN A 4 -15.73 6.78 -9.31
CA ASN A 4 -15.71 6.07 -10.59
C ASN A 4 -15.33 4.60 -10.30
N PRO A 5 -16.02 3.57 -10.83
CA PRO A 5 -15.84 2.14 -10.47
C PRO A 5 -14.44 1.53 -10.75
N THR A 6 -13.43 2.34 -11.05
CA THR A 6 -12.07 1.98 -11.47
C THR A 6 -10.99 2.27 -10.43
N SER A 7 -11.35 2.71 -9.22
CA SER A 7 -10.37 2.97 -8.15
C SER A 7 -10.61 2.01 -6.99
N VAL A 8 -9.57 1.28 -6.57
CA VAL A 8 -9.71 0.29 -5.50
C VAL A 8 -9.24 0.88 -4.18
N CYS A 9 -10.13 0.89 -3.20
CA CYS A 9 -9.78 1.15 -1.82
C CYS A 9 -9.34 -0.17 -1.17
N VAL A 10 -8.06 -0.25 -0.77
CA VAL A 10 -7.52 -1.41 -0.07
C VAL A 10 -7.48 -1.10 1.42
N TYR A 11 -8.29 -1.84 2.19
CA TYR A 11 -8.26 -1.78 3.65
C TYR A 11 -7.24 -2.79 4.18
N LEU A 12 -6.04 -2.34 4.54
CA LEU A 12 -5.12 -3.16 5.32
C LEU A 12 -5.34 -2.89 6.81
N THR A 13 -6.23 -3.66 7.44
CA THR A 13 -6.29 -3.68 8.91
C THR A 13 -4.94 -4.20 9.43
N GLN A 14 -4.24 -3.43 10.27
CA GLN A 14 -3.03 -3.91 10.93
C GLN A 14 -3.32 -5.23 11.67
N THR A 15 -2.90 -6.35 11.11
CA THR A 15 -2.81 -7.60 11.84
C THR A 15 -1.52 -7.53 12.64
N SER A 16 -1.65 -7.09 13.89
CA SER A 16 -0.57 -7.26 14.87
C SER A 16 -0.31 -8.75 15.05
N VAL A 17 0.68 -9.31 14.34
CA VAL A 17 1.23 -10.62 14.68
C VAL A 17 2.04 -10.42 15.95
N ARG A 18 1.39 -10.57 17.11
CA ARG A 18 2.10 -10.62 18.39
C ARG A 18 3.08 -11.79 18.32
N ARG A 19 4.39 -11.50 18.34
CA ARG A 19 5.41 -12.51 18.61
C ARG A 19 5.03 -13.26 19.89
N PRO A 20 5.14 -14.59 19.95
CA PRO A 20 5.00 -15.29 21.22
C PRO A 20 6.10 -14.77 22.13
N LEU A 21 5.72 -14.15 23.25
CA LEU A 21 6.63 -13.95 24.36
C LEU A 21 7.16 -15.33 24.76
N ILE A 22 8.47 -15.54 24.61
CA ILE A 22 9.15 -16.72 25.15
C ILE A 22 9.05 -16.62 26.67
N SER A 23 8.03 -17.24 27.24
CA SER A 23 7.82 -17.34 28.68
C SER A 23 8.36 -18.68 29.17
N ARG A 24 9.25 -18.59 30.15
CA ARG A 24 9.91 -19.72 30.83
C ARG A 24 8.89 -20.64 31.51
N ASN A 25 9.08 -21.95 31.33
CA ASN A 25 8.58 -23.09 32.12
C ASN A 25 7.25 -22.93 32.89
N ARG A 26 6.18 -23.50 32.33
CA ARG A 26 5.04 -24.04 33.11
C ARG A 26 4.65 -25.44 32.63
N PRO A 27 4.18 -26.32 33.54
CA PRO A 27 4.01 -27.74 33.26
C PRO A 27 2.82 -28.03 32.35
N LEU A 28 2.98 -29.06 31.53
CA LEU A 28 2.02 -29.55 30.55
C LEU A 28 0.73 -30.04 31.22
N SER A 29 -0.40 -29.38 30.98
CA SER A 29 -1.70 -30.05 31.06
C SER A 29 -2.75 -29.41 30.15
N ARG A 30 -3.54 -30.31 29.56
CA ARG A 30 -4.63 -30.12 28.59
C ARG A 30 -4.19 -30.08 27.11
N VAL A 31 -4.05 -31.27 26.54
CA VAL A 31 -4.11 -31.49 25.09
C VAL A 31 -5.45 -30.95 24.61
N MET A 32 -5.42 -29.83 23.87
CA MET A 32 -6.60 -29.36 23.14
C MET A 32 -6.87 -30.34 21.98
N PRO A 33 -8.15 -30.58 21.61
CA PRO A 33 -8.46 -31.41 20.46
C PRO A 33 -7.75 -30.83 19.24
N ARG A 34 -6.99 -31.68 18.54
CA ARG A 34 -6.38 -31.31 17.27
C ARG A 34 -7.52 -31.11 16.29
N VAL A 35 -8.01 -29.88 16.17
CA VAL A 35 -8.90 -29.49 15.07
C VAL A 35 -8.10 -29.80 13.82
N SER A 36 -8.53 -30.81 13.06
CA SER A 36 -8.09 -31.04 11.70
C SER A 36 -8.47 -29.80 10.91
N ARG A 37 -7.59 -28.80 10.91
CA ARG A 37 -7.65 -27.71 9.95
C ARG A 37 -7.27 -28.38 8.63
N SER A 38 -8.26 -28.79 7.85
CA SER A 38 -8.04 -28.92 6.42
C SER A 38 -7.37 -27.62 5.99
N SER A 39 -6.18 -27.71 5.42
CA SER A 39 -5.56 -26.53 4.81
C SER A 39 -6.60 -25.95 3.85
N PRO A 40 -6.96 -24.66 3.97
CA PRO A 40 -7.88 -24.06 3.03
C PRO A 40 -7.32 -24.27 1.62
N SER A 41 -8.20 -24.57 0.67
CA SER A 41 -7.82 -24.69 -0.73
C SER A 41 -7.11 -23.41 -1.16
N LEU A 42 -5.99 -23.55 -1.86
CA LEU A 42 -5.31 -22.44 -2.53
C LEU A 42 -5.72 -22.37 -4.01
N ASP A 43 -6.87 -22.96 -4.35
CA ASP A 43 -7.47 -22.84 -5.66
C ASP A 43 -8.08 -21.43 -5.80
N PRO A 44 -7.57 -20.57 -6.70
CA PRO A 44 -8.05 -19.21 -6.87
C PRO A 44 -9.54 -19.15 -7.26
N GLU A 45 -10.08 -20.18 -7.90
CA GLU A 45 -11.49 -20.22 -8.31
C GLU A 45 -12.44 -20.45 -7.12
N THR A 46 -11.91 -20.83 -5.96
CA THR A 46 -12.71 -20.98 -4.73
C THR A 46 -12.88 -19.67 -3.95
N PHE A 47 -12.17 -18.62 -4.34
CA PHE A 47 -12.27 -17.30 -3.72
C PHE A 47 -13.19 -16.39 -4.55
N PRO A 48 -14.14 -15.68 -3.91
CA PRO A 48 -15.06 -14.80 -4.62
C PRO A 48 -14.29 -13.60 -5.22
N THR A 49 -14.54 -13.30 -6.49
CA THR A 49 -13.73 -12.37 -7.29
C THR A 49 -13.79 -10.92 -6.82
N ASP A 50 -14.89 -10.52 -6.19
CA ASP A 50 -15.13 -9.18 -5.63
C ASP A 50 -14.21 -8.82 -4.45
N ARG A 51 -13.58 -9.81 -3.81
CA ARG A 51 -12.79 -9.60 -2.58
C ARG A 51 -11.29 -9.63 -2.76
N PHE A 52 -10.82 -10.14 -3.89
CA PHE A 52 -9.42 -10.45 -4.10
C PHE A 52 -8.87 -9.88 -5.39
N VAL A 53 -9.70 -9.29 -6.25
CA VAL A 53 -9.23 -8.63 -7.46
C VAL A 53 -9.37 -7.13 -7.27
N LEU A 54 -8.23 -6.43 -7.26
CA LEU A 54 -8.19 -4.97 -7.21
C LEU A 54 -8.17 -4.44 -8.65
N GLY A 55 -9.30 -3.93 -9.15
CA GLY A 55 -9.38 -3.27 -10.47
C GLY A 55 -9.08 -1.76 -10.43
N GLY A 56 -7.93 -1.36 -10.94
CA GLY A 56 -7.53 0.03 -11.21
C GLY A 56 -7.95 0.54 -12.60
N GLN A 57 -7.54 1.76 -12.95
CA GLN A 57 -7.80 2.39 -14.26
C GLN A 57 -7.05 1.67 -15.39
N ALA A 58 -5.77 1.37 -15.18
CA ALA A 58 -4.91 0.74 -16.18
C ALA A 58 -4.58 -0.74 -15.86
N HIS A 59 -4.76 -1.15 -14.61
CA HIS A 59 -4.27 -2.43 -14.11
C HIS A 59 -5.32 -3.17 -13.29
N SER A 60 -5.28 -4.51 -13.34
CA SER A 60 -6.05 -5.37 -12.44
C SER A 60 -5.09 -6.25 -11.66
N LEU A 61 -5.09 -6.14 -10.34
CA LEU A 61 -4.32 -6.99 -9.46
C LEU A 61 -5.20 -8.10 -8.90
N ASP A 62 -5.15 -9.26 -9.54
CA ASP A 62 -5.67 -10.48 -8.92
C ASP A 62 -4.76 -10.84 -7.74
N CYS A 63 -5.32 -10.97 -6.54
CA CYS A 63 -4.65 -11.36 -5.31
C CYS A 63 -5.20 -12.69 -4.77
N ARG A 64 -5.97 -13.44 -5.58
CA ARG A 64 -6.47 -14.77 -5.19
C ARG A 64 -5.28 -15.71 -5.00
N PRO A 65 -5.20 -16.46 -3.88
CA PRO A 65 -4.16 -17.47 -3.70
C PRO A 65 -4.15 -18.46 -4.86
N GLY A 66 -2.98 -18.71 -5.45
CA GLY A 66 -2.81 -19.64 -6.56
C GLY A 66 -3.23 -19.12 -7.94
N SER A 67 -3.63 -17.84 -8.06
CA SER A 67 -3.89 -17.23 -9.37
C SER A 67 -2.62 -17.23 -10.22
N PRO A 68 -2.69 -17.55 -11.54
CA PRO A 68 -1.52 -17.58 -12.41
C PRO A 68 -0.86 -16.21 -12.59
N ALA A 69 -1.57 -15.12 -12.25
CA ALA A 69 -0.99 -13.78 -12.18
C ALA A 69 -0.15 -13.56 -10.91
N VAL A 70 -0.12 -14.52 -9.97
CA VAL A 70 0.35 -14.34 -8.58
C VAL A 70 1.16 -15.55 -8.14
N ASP A 71 2.40 -15.67 -8.60
CA ASP A 71 3.39 -16.56 -7.98
C ASP A 71 3.85 -15.97 -6.64
N GLY A 72 2.95 -15.93 -5.63
CA GLY A 72 3.26 -15.52 -4.27
C GLY A 72 2.87 -14.09 -3.86
N ALA A 73 3.38 -13.62 -2.72
CA ALA A 73 3.02 -12.30 -2.19
C ALA A 73 3.54 -11.17 -3.09
N ARG A 74 2.73 -10.13 -3.28
CA ARG A 74 3.17 -8.88 -3.92
C ARG A 74 3.92 -8.01 -2.92
N VAL A 75 4.99 -7.39 -3.38
CA VAL A 75 5.79 -6.45 -2.58
C VAL A 75 5.38 -5.03 -2.94
N MET A 76 5.04 -4.25 -1.91
CA MET A 76 4.74 -2.83 -2.00
C MET A 76 5.94 -2.03 -1.46
N GLY A 77 6.58 -1.25 -2.32
CA GLY A 77 7.66 -0.34 -1.95
C GLY A 77 7.10 0.94 -1.36
N ILE A 78 7.62 1.37 -0.20
CA ILE A 78 7.17 2.58 0.48
C ILE A 78 8.02 3.76 0.02
N LEU A 79 7.37 4.75 -0.61
CA LEU A 79 7.97 5.99 -1.09
C LEU A 79 7.45 7.17 -0.26
N ASN A 80 8.21 7.57 0.76
CA ASN A 80 7.88 8.75 1.55
C ASN A 80 8.38 10.01 0.83
N VAL A 81 7.44 10.88 0.46
CA VAL A 81 7.69 12.21 -0.14
C VAL A 81 7.56 13.27 0.96
N THR A 82 8.18 13.01 2.11
CA THR A 82 8.25 13.97 3.21
C THR A 82 9.64 14.61 3.23
N PRO A 83 9.73 15.90 3.59
CA PRO A 83 11.03 16.54 3.82
C PRO A 83 11.62 16.03 5.15
N ASP A 84 12.17 14.82 5.15
CA ASP A 84 12.84 14.27 6.32
C ASP A 84 14.36 14.53 6.25
N SER A 85 14.79 15.53 7.03
CA SER A 85 16.09 15.70 7.69
C SER A 85 17.21 14.71 7.32
N PHE A 86 18.07 15.03 6.35
CA PHE A 86 19.54 14.82 6.30
C PHE A 86 20.07 15.00 4.85
N SER A 87 19.71 16.10 4.19
CA SER A 87 20.48 16.63 3.06
C SER A 87 20.26 18.14 2.97
N ASP A 88 21.32 18.83 2.60
CA ASP A 88 21.48 20.28 2.73
C ASP A 88 20.44 21.09 1.93
N GLY A 89 19.39 21.58 2.60
CA GLY A 89 18.65 22.78 2.17
C GLY A 89 17.75 22.66 0.92
N GLY A 90 17.35 21.47 0.48
CA GLY A 90 16.37 21.28 -0.59
C GLY A 90 14.96 21.13 -0.05
N GLN A 91 14.04 22.01 -0.44
CA GLN A 91 12.61 21.79 -0.20
C GLN A 91 12.14 20.59 -1.01
N TYR A 92 11.56 19.61 -0.31
CA TYR A 92 11.00 18.35 -0.84
C TYR A 92 12.04 17.35 -1.36
N VAL A 93 11.70 16.05 -1.27
CA VAL A 93 12.31 15.04 -2.17
C VAL A 93 11.99 15.52 -3.58
N THR A 94 13.00 15.73 -4.40
CA THR A 94 12.78 16.12 -5.79
C THR A 94 12.05 14.99 -6.52
N VAL A 95 11.23 15.33 -7.52
CA VAL A 95 10.52 14.33 -8.34
C VAL A 95 11.51 13.32 -8.91
N GLU A 96 12.70 13.76 -9.30
CA GLU A 96 13.78 12.92 -9.81
C GLU A 96 14.33 11.94 -8.77
N GLU A 97 14.50 12.34 -7.51
CA GLU A 97 14.90 11.44 -6.43
C GLU A 97 13.81 10.37 -6.19
N ALA A 98 12.54 10.77 -6.22
CA ALA A 98 11.42 9.85 -6.09
C ALA A 98 11.37 8.83 -7.24
N VAL A 99 11.61 9.28 -8.47
CA VAL A 99 11.73 8.42 -9.66
C VAL A 99 12.92 7.46 -9.53
N SER A 100 14.09 7.95 -9.13
CA SER A 100 15.28 7.11 -8.94
C SER A 100 15.04 6.03 -7.89
N ARG A 101 14.48 6.41 -6.74
CA ARG A 101 14.18 5.48 -5.66
C ARG A 101 13.13 4.45 -6.08
N THR A 102 12.15 4.85 -6.88
CA THR A 102 11.16 3.94 -7.45
C THR A 102 11.80 2.92 -8.38
N ALA A 103 12.69 3.34 -9.27
CA ALA A 103 13.41 2.42 -10.15
C ALA A 103 14.20 1.36 -9.36
N GLU A 104 14.86 1.75 -8.27
CA GLU A 104 15.54 0.82 -7.36
C GLU A 104 14.56 -0.19 -6.76
N MET A 105 13.45 0.28 -6.17
CA MET A 105 12.45 -0.60 -5.56
C MET A 105 11.85 -1.60 -6.55
N LEU A 106 11.56 -1.15 -7.78
CA LEU A 106 11.07 -2.03 -8.84
C LEU A 106 12.13 -3.08 -9.22
N SER A 107 13.41 -2.69 -9.31
CA SER A 107 14.52 -3.62 -9.57
C SER A 107 14.74 -4.65 -8.45
N GLU A 108 14.38 -4.29 -7.22
CA GLU A 108 14.40 -5.16 -6.04
C GLU A 108 13.17 -6.09 -5.96
N GLY A 109 12.19 -5.92 -6.85
CA GLY A 109 11.01 -6.79 -6.98
C GLY A 109 9.71 -6.20 -6.42
N ALA A 110 9.67 -4.91 -6.09
CA ALA A 110 8.40 -4.24 -5.82
C ALA A 110 7.50 -4.28 -7.07
N SER A 111 6.21 -4.56 -6.88
CA SER A 111 5.19 -4.49 -7.93
C SER A 111 4.22 -3.33 -7.73
N ILE A 112 4.21 -2.76 -6.52
CA ILE A 112 3.35 -1.64 -6.13
C ILE A 112 4.25 -0.60 -5.47
N ILE A 113 4.01 0.68 -5.72
CA ILE A 113 4.69 1.80 -5.08
C ILE A 113 3.64 2.59 -4.28
N ASP A 114 3.85 2.72 -2.97
CA ASP A 114 2.97 3.44 -2.06
C ASP A 114 3.57 4.80 -1.72
N VAL A 115 2.94 5.86 -2.21
CA VAL A 115 3.42 7.23 -2.14
C VAL A 115 2.74 7.93 -0.96
N GLY A 116 3.52 8.36 0.04
CA GLY A 116 3.02 9.07 1.21
C GLY A 116 3.61 10.47 1.34
N GLY A 117 2.76 11.51 1.38
CA GLY A 117 3.18 12.91 1.53
C GLY A 117 3.16 13.45 2.96
N GLU A 118 2.57 12.68 3.88
CA GLU A 118 2.46 12.99 5.31
C GLU A 118 3.19 11.93 6.15
N SER A 119 3.94 12.37 7.15
CA SER A 119 4.63 11.45 8.06
C SER A 119 3.64 10.88 9.07
N THR A 120 3.52 9.56 9.14
CA THR A 120 2.73 8.87 10.17
C THR A 120 3.51 8.65 11.48
N ARG A 121 4.71 9.25 11.62
CA ARG A 121 5.55 9.08 12.80
C ARG A 121 4.97 9.81 14.02
N PRO A 122 5.11 9.25 15.24
CA PRO A 122 4.65 9.91 16.45
C PRO A 122 5.31 11.29 16.63
N GLY A 123 4.49 12.34 16.72
CA GLY A 123 4.94 13.72 16.95
C GLY A 123 5.29 14.50 15.69
N ALA A 124 5.02 13.97 14.49
CA ALA A 124 5.04 14.79 13.27
C ALA A 124 3.89 15.80 13.30
N ASP A 125 4.16 17.03 12.84
CA ASP A 125 3.10 18.02 12.66
C ASP A 125 2.18 17.58 11.50
N PRO A 126 0.86 17.73 11.65
CA PRO A 126 -0.08 17.43 10.58
C PRO A 126 0.23 18.29 9.35
N VAL A 127 0.19 17.68 8.17
CA VAL A 127 0.37 18.38 6.90
C VAL A 127 -1.00 18.79 6.38
N THR A 128 -1.14 20.02 5.89
CA THR A 128 -2.42 20.45 5.28
C THR A 128 -2.71 19.65 4.00
N GLU A 129 -3.99 19.51 3.64
CA GLU A 129 -4.39 18.84 2.38
C GLU A 129 -3.68 19.43 1.15
N ALA A 130 -3.56 20.76 1.09
CA ALA A 130 -2.89 21.44 0.00
C ALA A 130 -1.40 21.09 -0.07
N GLU A 131 -0.70 21.14 1.06
CA GLU A 131 0.74 20.82 1.12
C GLU A 131 1.01 19.34 0.79
N GLU A 132 0.17 18.43 1.26
CA GLU A 132 0.32 17.00 0.94
C GLU A 132 0.09 16.76 -0.55
N ARG A 133 -0.97 17.35 -1.12
CA ARG A 133 -1.26 17.26 -2.55
C ARG A 133 -0.11 17.81 -3.40
N ASP A 134 0.43 18.98 -3.04
CA ASP A 134 1.53 19.61 -3.78
C ASP A 134 2.83 18.78 -3.71
N ARG A 135 2.97 17.91 -2.71
CA ARG A 135 4.07 16.94 -2.62
C ARG A 135 3.85 15.71 -3.49
N VAL A 136 2.68 15.08 -3.38
CA VAL A 136 2.45 13.74 -3.94
C VAL A 136 2.05 13.77 -5.41
N VAL A 137 1.28 14.77 -5.85
CA VAL A 137 0.74 14.80 -7.22
C VAL A 137 1.83 14.83 -8.28
N PRO A 138 2.84 15.72 -8.24
CA PRO A 138 3.89 15.75 -9.26
C PRO A 138 4.72 14.47 -9.30
N VAL A 139 4.89 13.80 -8.15
CA VAL A 139 5.56 12.50 -8.07
C VAL A 139 4.72 11.43 -8.75
N ILE A 140 3.44 11.33 -8.43
CA ILE A 140 2.53 10.34 -9.02
C ILE A 140 2.44 10.49 -10.54
N GLU A 141 2.31 11.71 -11.05
CA GLU A 141 2.31 11.97 -12.50
C GLU A 141 3.60 11.46 -13.16
N ALA A 142 4.76 11.80 -12.60
CA ALA A 142 6.04 11.38 -13.13
C ALA A 142 6.25 9.86 -13.07
N LEU A 143 5.80 9.20 -12.00
CA LEU A 143 5.88 7.76 -11.86
C LEU A 143 4.95 7.04 -12.84
N SER A 144 3.72 7.53 -13.01
CA SER A 144 2.74 6.96 -13.94
C SER A 144 3.26 7.00 -15.38
N ASP A 145 3.90 8.10 -15.77
CA ASP A 145 4.51 8.27 -17.09
C ASP A 145 5.76 7.39 -17.29
N ARG A 146 6.60 7.22 -16.26
CA ARG A 146 7.92 6.56 -16.36
C ARG A 146 7.88 5.06 -16.15
N PHE A 147 6.93 4.57 -15.35
CA PHE A 147 6.78 3.17 -14.96
C PHE A 147 5.33 2.71 -15.18
N PRO A 148 4.85 2.71 -16.44
CA PRO A 148 3.45 2.39 -16.75
C PRO A 148 3.05 0.95 -16.42
N GLU A 149 3.99 0.09 -16.04
CA GLU A 149 3.75 -1.27 -15.56
C GLU A 149 3.63 -1.39 -14.02
N ALA A 150 4.02 -0.34 -13.28
CA ALA A 150 3.98 -0.34 -11.83
C ALA A 150 2.61 0.14 -11.32
N LEU A 151 2.05 -0.57 -10.35
CA LEU A 151 0.85 -0.12 -9.65
C LEU A 151 1.20 1.01 -8.69
N LEU A 152 0.44 2.10 -8.74
CA LEU A 152 0.65 3.25 -7.88
C LEU A 152 -0.44 3.31 -6.80
N SER A 153 -0.02 3.42 -5.55
CA SER A 153 -0.87 3.60 -4.37
C SER A 153 -0.58 4.96 -3.74
N ILE A 154 -1.64 5.66 -3.29
CA ILE A 154 -1.53 6.86 -2.47
C ILE A 154 -1.83 6.51 -1.01
N ASP A 155 -0.87 6.75 -0.11
CA ASP A 155 -1.03 6.64 1.34
C ASP A 155 -1.59 7.96 1.89
N THR A 156 -2.92 8.02 1.98
CA THR A 156 -3.61 9.19 2.52
C THR A 156 -5.00 8.83 3.04
N TYR A 157 -5.42 9.50 4.11
CA TYR A 157 -6.79 9.46 4.63
C TYR A 157 -7.61 10.69 4.18
N LYS A 158 -7.00 11.63 3.46
CA LYS A 158 -7.65 12.89 3.04
C LYS A 158 -8.33 12.71 1.69
N PRO A 159 -9.67 12.82 1.59
CA PRO A 159 -10.40 12.54 0.35
C PRO A 159 -9.93 13.38 -0.85
N ASP A 160 -9.62 14.66 -0.63
CA ASP A 160 -9.19 15.57 -1.71
C ASP A 160 -7.78 15.22 -2.23
N VAL A 161 -6.89 14.74 -1.36
CA VAL A 161 -5.56 14.26 -1.75
C VAL A 161 -5.70 12.95 -2.53
N ALA A 162 -6.50 12.01 -2.03
CA ALA A 162 -6.78 10.75 -2.70
C ALA A 162 -7.37 10.98 -4.10
N TRP A 163 -8.32 11.89 -4.23
CA TRP A 163 -8.95 12.21 -5.51
C TRP A 163 -7.96 12.83 -6.51
N ALA A 164 -7.13 13.77 -6.05
CA ALA A 164 -6.09 14.37 -6.88
C ALA A 164 -5.05 13.33 -7.34
N ALA A 165 -4.61 12.45 -6.44
CA ALA A 165 -3.69 11.36 -6.74
C ALA A 165 -4.25 10.36 -7.75
N LEU A 166 -5.51 9.93 -7.60
CA LEU A 166 -6.18 9.06 -8.57
C LEU A 166 -6.28 9.73 -9.94
N THR A 167 -6.58 11.03 -9.97
CA THR A 167 -6.63 11.81 -11.23
C THR A 167 -5.26 11.92 -11.90
N ALA A 168 -4.18 11.98 -11.09
CA ALA A 168 -2.80 12.04 -11.54
C ALA A 168 -2.23 10.71 -12.04
N GLY A 169 -2.94 9.59 -11.82
CA GLY A 169 -2.53 8.27 -12.30
C GLY A 169 -2.29 7.22 -11.22
N ALA A 170 -2.67 7.48 -9.95
CA ALA A 170 -2.71 6.43 -8.94
C ALA A 170 -3.84 5.41 -9.21
N ASP A 171 -3.60 4.15 -8.85
CA ASP A 171 -4.56 3.04 -8.99
C ASP A 171 -5.28 2.72 -7.67
N ILE A 172 -4.58 2.89 -6.55
CA ILE A 172 -4.98 2.42 -5.22
C ILE A 172 -5.00 3.58 -4.22
N VAL A 173 -6.02 3.61 -3.36
CA VAL A 173 -6.00 4.44 -2.14
C VAL A 173 -5.72 3.54 -0.94
N ASN A 174 -4.63 3.82 -0.24
CA ASN A 174 -4.25 3.20 1.02
C ASN A 174 -4.60 4.16 2.17
N ASP A 175 -5.77 3.97 2.78
CA ASP A 175 -6.23 4.78 3.92
C ASP A 175 -6.13 3.96 5.22
N VAL A 176 -5.17 4.34 6.06
CA VAL A 176 -4.91 3.73 7.37
C VAL A 176 -6.09 3.83 8.36
N THR A 177 -7.00 4.79 8.17
CA THR A 177 -8.21 4.98 9.01
C THR A 177 -9.36 4.07 8.60
N GLY A 178 -9.29 3.53 7.39
CA GLY A 178 -10.34 2.73 6.78
C GLY A 178 -11.58 3.52 6.41
N LEU A 179 -11.42 4.65 5.72
CA LEU A 179 -12.47 5.55 5.22
C LEU A 179 -13.42 6.02 6.32
N ARG A 180 -12.89 6.30 7.51
CA ARG A 180 -13.66 6.77 8.66
C ARG A 180 -13.48 8.25 8.96
N HIS A 181 -12.69 8.94 8.12
CA HIS A 181 -12.35 10.34 8.27
C HIS A 181 -13.18 11.23 7.35
#